data_AF-A0A060C6H7-F1
#
_entry.id   AF-A0A060C6H7-F1
#
_cell.length_a   1.000
_cell.length_b   1.000
_cell.length_c   1.000
_cell.angle_alpha   90.00
_cell.angle_beta   90.00
_cell.angle_gamma   90.00
#
_symmetry.space_group_name_H-M   'P 1'
#
loop_
_entity.id
_entity.type
_entity.pdbx_description
1 polymer ?
#
loop_
_entity_poly.entity_id
_entity_poly.type
_entity_poly.pdbx_seq_one_letter_code
_entity_poly.pdbx_strand_id
1 'polypeptide(L)'
;MQGLVRRLNELHRTHPALHARDCEPEGFQWIEADDAEHSTFSWLRWDGQGGRPVAVICNFTPQPRRALFGLPVAGAWRVLLSTDDGGYGGTGTPIDGEPVAEAVPHQRQPASAELDLPPLAALYLEPVSWPPADTPN
;
A
#
# COMPACT_ATOMS: atom_id res chain seq x y z
N MET A 1 10.96 12.22 -13.30
CA MET A 1 11.74 11.94 -12.06
C MET A 1 11.58 12.99 -10.93
N GLN A 2 11.82 14.30 -11.13
CA GLN A 2 11.67 15.29 -10.04
C GLN A 2 10.24 15.34 -9.44
N GLY A 3 9.20 15.15 -10.27
CA GLY A 3 7.81 15.10 -9.81
C GLY A 3 7.53 13.95 -8.84
N LEU A 4 8.11 12.77 -9.09
CA LEU A 4 7.96 11.60 -8.23
C LEU A 4 8.58 11.84 -6.86
N VAL A 5 9.81 12.36 -6.83
CA VAL A 5 10.50 12.69 -5.59
C VAL A 5 9.72 13.75 -4.79
N ARG A 6 9.15 14.75 -5.46
CA ARG A 6 8.29 15.75 -4.81
C ARG A 6 7.06 15.10 -4.19
N ARG A 7 6.35 14.24 -4.94
CA ARG A 7 5.16 13.55 -4.43
C ARG A 7 5.49 12.63 -3.25
N LEU A 8 6.59 11.89 -3.32
CA LEU A 8 7.06 11.06 -2.21
C LEU A 8 7.36 11.90 -0.97
N ASN A 9 8.06 13.03 -1.12
CA ASN A 9 8.33 13.95 -0.01
C ASN A 9 7.05 14.54 0.58
N GLU A 10 6.05 14.86 -0.24
CA GLU A 10 4.74 15.31 0.22
C GLU A 10 4.04 14.23 1.04
N LEU A 11 3.95 13.00 0.53
CA LEU A 11 3.34 11.87 1.24
C LEU A 11 4.04 11.59 2.55
N HIS A 12 5.37 11.57 2.54
CA HIS A 12 6.18 11.33 3.74
C HIS A 12 5.94 12.40 4.80
N ARG A 13 5.62 13.65 4.42
CA ARG A 13 5.27 14.72 5.37
C ARG A 13 3.83 14.69 5.86
N THR A 14 2.89 14.22 5.04
CA THR A 14 1.45 14.27 5.34
C THR A 14 0.89 13.00 5.96
N HIS A 15 1.59 11.87 5.86
CA HIS A 15 1.15 10.58 6.40
C HIS A 15 2.12 10.12 7.51
N PRO A 16 1.78 10.29 8.79
CA PRO A 16 2.60 9.86 9.93
C PRO A 16 2.99 8.39 9.88
N ALA A 17 2.14 7.52 9.35
CA ALA A 17 2.45 6.09 9.18
C ALA A 17 3.78 5.83 8.43
N LEU A 18 4.18 6.74 7.53
CA LEU A 18 5.39 6.62 6.73
C LEU A 18 6.68 7.02 7.46
N HIS A 19 6.62 7.66 8.63
CA HIS A 19 7.83 8.15 9.34
C HIS A 19 7.78 8.10 10.86
N ALA A 20 6.60 8.16 11.48
CA ALA A 20 6.45 8.36 12.93
C ALA A 20 7.06 7.23 13.78
N ARG A 21 7.11 6.01 13.23
CA ARG A 21 7.60 4.80 13.91
C ARG A 21 8.67 4.05 13.13
N ASP A 22 9.50 4.77 12.35
CA ASP A 22 10.56 4.14 11.53
C ASP A 22 11.58 3.32 12.34
N CYS A 23 11.82 3.68 13.60
CA CYS A 23 12.76 3.00 14.49
C CYS A 23 12.10 1.97 15.42
N GLU A 24 10.81 1.69 15.23
CA GLU A 24 10.02 0.82 16.10
C GLU A 24 9.45 -0.35 15.29
N PRO A 25 9.63 -1.61 15.73
CA PRO A 25 9.13 -2.78 14.99
C PRO A 25 7.63 -2.73 14.69
N GLU A 26 6.84 -2.13 15.57
CA GLU A 26 5.39 -2.01 15.45
C GLU A 26 4.96 -1.03 14.35
N GLY A 27 5.87 -0.19 13.85
CA GLY A 27 5.63 0.71 12.72
C GLY A 27 5.58 -0.01 11.37
N PHE A 28 5.94 -1.30 11.33
CA PHE A 28 6.10 -2.08 10.12
C PHE A 28 5.53 -3.49 10.28
N GLN A 29 4.79 -3.98 9.28
CA GLN A 29 4.29 -5.36 9.27
C GLN A 29 4.32 -5.94 7.85
N TRP A 30 5.02 -7.05 7.66
CA TRP A 30 4.98 -7.80 6.39
C TRP A 30 3.57 -8.35 6.12
N ILE A 31 3.07 -8.09 4.91
CA ILE A 31 1.94 -8.80 4.31
C ILE A 31 2.51 -10.02 3.59
N GLU A 32 3.30 -9.78 2.53
CA GLU A 32 4.02 -10.79 1.76
C GLU A 32 5.49 -10.39 1.62
N ALA A 33 6.37 -11.29 2.04
CA ALA A 33 7.82 -11.09 2.05
C ALA A 33 8.56 -12.19 1.29
N ASP A 34 7.86 -13.28 0.92
CA ASP A 34 8.46 -14.52 0.43
C ASP A 34 7.89 -14.94 -0.93
N ASP A 35 7.26 -14.02 -1.67
CA ASP A 35 6.89 -14.24 -3.07
C ASP A 35 8.12 -14.11 -3.98
N ALA A 36 9.15 -14.91 -3.69
CA ALA A 36 10.42 -14.96 -4.40
C ALA A 36 10.25 -15.35 -5.87
N GLU A 37 9.23 -16.16 -6.18
CA GLU A 37 8.89 -16.55 -7.54
C GLU A 37 8.41 -15.37 -8.39
N HIS A 38 7.77 -14.37 -7.78
CA HIS A 38 7.20 -13.24 -8.50
C HIS A 38 7.79 -11.88 -8.09
N SER A 39 8.84 -11.88 -7.26
CA SER A 39 9.58 -10.71 -6.79
C SER A 39 8.66 -9.55 -6.37
N THR A 40 7.57 -9.91 -5.69
CA THR A 40 6.59 -8.96 -5.18
C THR A 40 6.74 -8.85 -3.67
N PHE A 41 6.79 -7.63 -3.17
CA PHE A 41 6.90 -7.36 -1.73
C PHE A 41 5.73 -6.48 -1.32
N SER A 42 5.07 -6.83 -0.21
CA SER A 42 4.00 -6.03 0.35
C SER A 42 4.08 -5.95 1.87
N TRP A 43 3.85 -4.75 2.39
CA TRP A 43 3.89 -4.49 3.83
C TRP A 43 2.95 -3.35 4.23
N LEU A 44 2.65 -3.28 5.52
CA LEU A 44 1.90 -2.21 6.16
C LEU A 44 2.86 -1.32 6.94
N ARG A 45 2.53 -0.03 6.93
CA ARG A 45 3.16 1.01 7.73
C ARG A 45 2.13 1.58 8.69
N TRP A 46 2.52 1.73 9.96
CA TRP A 46 1.63 2.15 11.05
C TRP A 46 2.17 3.39 11.75
N ASP A 47 1.27 4.27 12.20
CA ASP A 47 1.65 5.43 13.00
C ASP A 47 1.70 5.15 14.51
N GLY A 48 1.12 4.02 14.95
CA GLY A 48 0.98 3.61 16.35
C GLY A 48 0.13 4.51 17.23
N GLN A 49 -0.59 5.49 16.66
CA GLN A 49 -1.52 6.38 17.36
C GLN A 49 -2.97 6.14 16.91
N GLY A 50 -3.21 5.03 16.23
CA GLY A 50 -4.53 4.67 15.75
C GLY A 50 -4.95 5.34 14.44
N GLY A 51 -4.02 6.02 13.77
CA GLY A 51 -4.27 6.56 12.45
C GLY A 51 -4.27 5.48 11.38
N ARG A 52 -4.51 5.94 10.15
CA ARG A 52 -4.69 5.07 8.99
C ARG A 52 -3.36 4.41 8.64
N PRO A 53 -3.33 3.08 8.41
CA PRO A 53 -2.14 2.44 7.87
C PRO A 53 -1.93 2.84 6.41
N VAL A 54 -0.68 2.75 5.97
CA VAL A 54 -0.33 2.79 4.54
C VAL A 54 0.14 1.40 4.12
N ALA A 55 -0.54 0.79 3.17
CA ALA A 55 -0.08 -0.43 2.52
C ALA A 55 0.84 -0.05 1.35
N VAL A 56 2.01 -0.68 1.29
CA VAL A 56 2.97 -0.51 0.21
C VAL A 56 3.15 -1.83 -0.51
N ILE A 57 3.02 -1.83 -1.82
CA ILE A 57 3.08 -3.03 -2.65
C ILE A 57 4.00 -2.74 -3.83
N CYS A 58 5.04 -3.55 -4.00
CA CYS A 58 6.06 -3.36 -5.02
C CYS A 58 6.13 -4.58 -5.93
N ASN A 59 6.10 -4.35 -7.24
CA ASN A 59 6.44 -5.34 -8.26
C ASN A 59 7.84 -5.04 -8.79
N PHE A 60 8.82 -5.91 -8.54
CA PHE A 60 10.19 -5.75 -9.05
C PHE A 60 10.45 -6.57 -10.32
N THR A 61 9.41 -7.04 -10.99
CA THR A 61 9.52 -7.70 -12.30
C THR A 61 9.04 -6.78 -13.42
N PRO A 62 9.54 -6.95 -14.66
CA PRO A 62 9.04 -6.23 -15.83
C PRO A 62 7.69 -6.75 -16.32
N GLN A 63 7.11 -7.76 -15.66
CA GLN A 63 5.82 -8.34 -16.04
C GLN A 63 4.71 -7.73 -15.18
N PRO A 64 3.65 -7.15 -15.78
CA PRO A 64 2.48 -6.72 -15.02
C PRO A 64 1.83 -7.94 -14.34
N ARG A 65 1.25 -7.74 -13.17
CA ARG A 65 0.72 -8.82 -12.34
C ARG A 65 -0.62 -8.44 -11.75
N ARG A 66 -1.63 -9.27 -11.99
CA ARG A 66 -2.90 -9.24 -11.27
C ARG A 66 -2.84 -10.26 -10.14
N ALA A 67 -2.95 -9.82 -8.90
CA ALA A 67 -2.85 -10.71 -7.74
C ALA A 67 -3.68 -10.19 -6.56
N LEU A 68 -4.00 -11.12 -5.65
CA LEU A 68 -4.71 -10.83 -4.41
C LEU A 68 -3.70 -10.45 -3.32
N PHE A 69 -3.94 -9.34 -2.61
CA PHE A 69 -3.09 -8.87 -1.52
C PHE A 69 -3.87 -8.75 -0.22
N GLY A 70 -3.31 -9.28 0.86
CA GLY A 70 -3.88 -9.18 2.20
C GLY A 70 -3.88 -7.74 2.72
N LEU A 71 -4.99 -7.30 3.28
CA LEU A 71 -5.17 -5.95 3.83
C LEU A 71 -5.85 -6.00 5.21
N PRO A 72 -5.52 -5.07 6.11
CA PRO A 72 -5.98 -5.12 7.50
C PRO A 72 -7.49 -4.85 7.65
N VAL A 73 -8.13 -4.22 6.65
CA VAL A 73 -9.56 -3.91 6.65
C VAL A 73 -10.16 -4.05 5.26
N ALA A 74 -11.43 -4.48 5.22
CA ALA A 74 -12.25 -4.47 4.02
C ALA A 74 -12.74 -3.05 3.69
N GLY A 75 -13.23 -2.84 2.47
CA GLY A 75 -13.73 -1.56 1.96
C GLY A 75 -12.82 -0.91 0.92
N ALA A 76 -13.09 0.34 0.58
CA ALA A 76 -12.34 1.07 -0.43
C ALA A 76 -10.96 1.51 0.10
N TRP A 77 -9.96 1.38 -0.75
CA TRP A 77 -8.58 1.82 -0.54
C TRP A 77 -8.23 2.87 -1.58
N ARG A 78 -7.78 4.03 -1.12
CA ARG A 78 -7.32 5.11 -1.98
C ARG A 78 -5.89 4.86 -2.41
N VAL A 79 -5.63 5.02 -3.71
CA VAL A 79 -4.27 5.07 -4.25
C VAL A 79 -3.66 6.43 -3.92
N LEU A 80 -2.67 6.45 -3.03
CA LEU A 80 -1.92 7.66 -2.68
C LEU A 80 -0.85 8.00 -3.73
N LEU A 81 -0.22 6.95 -4.30
CA LEU A 81 0.82 7.03 -5.32
C LEU A 81 0.90 5.72 -6.10
N SER A 82 1.02 5.84 -7.42
CA SER A 82 1.58 4.82 -8.31
C SER A 82 2.85 5.37 -8.94
N THR A 83 3.97 4.65 -8.86
CA THR A 83 5.22 5.10 -9.51
C THR A 83 5.20 4.89 -11.03
N ASP A 84 4.28 4.09 -11.55
CA ASP A 84 4.07 3.90 -12.99
C ASP A 84 3.23 5.03 -13.62
N ASP A 85 2.74 5.97 -12.81
CA ASP A 85 1.89 7.04 -13.31
C ASP A 85 2.62 7.89 -14.39
N GLY A 86 1.90 8.24 -15.46
CA GLY A 86 2.49 8.84 -16.67
C GLY A 86 3.17 10.18 -16.39
N GLY A 87 2.69 10.92 -15.37
CA GLY A 87 3.30 12.16 -14.89
C GLY A 87 4.71 12.00 -14.30
N TYR A 88 5.12 10.76 -14.00
CA TYR A 88 6.45 10.45 -13.46
C TYR A 88 7.40 9.81 -14.49
N GLY A 89 6.89 9.48 -15.68
CA GLY A 89 7.61 8.79 -16.74
C GLY A 89 7.39 7.27 -16.77
N GLY A 90 6.38 6.77 -16.04
CA GLY A 90 5.92 5.39 -16.18
C GLY A 90 4.97 5.23 -17.37
N THR A 91 4.43 4.02 -17.53
CA THR A 91 3.54 3.70 -18.66
C THR A 91 2.17 4.37 -18.56
N GLY A 92 1.82 4.87 -17.37
CA GLY A 92 0.54 5.51 -17.09
C GLY A 92 -0.59 4.49 -17.02
N THR A 93 -0.30 3.25 -16.65
CA THR A 93 -1.33 2.23 -16.48
C THR A 93 -2.27 2.71 -15.37
N PRO A 94 -3.53 3.03 -15.69
CA PRO A 94 -4.47 3.47 -14.68
C PRO A 94 -4.69 2.31 -13.72
N ILE A 95 -4.68 2.60 -12.43
CA ILE A 95 -5.30 1.71 -11.46
C ILE A 95 -6.78 2.00 -11.58
N ASP A 96 -7.53 1.03 -12.08
CA ASP A 96 -8.96 1.20 -12.35
C ASP A 96 -9.70 1.44 -11.03
N GLY A 97 -9.98 2.71 -10.74
CA GLY A 97 -10.76 3.14 -9.57
C GLY A 97 -10.01 3.08 -8.23
N GLU A 98 -10.80 3.05 -7.15
CA GLU A 98 -10.31 2.80 -5.79
C GLU A 98 -10.37 1.28 -5.55
N PRO A 99 -9.24 0.58 -5.33
CA PRO A 99 -9.27 -0.83 -4.99
C PRO A 99 -10.22 -1.14 -3.83
N VAL A 100 -11.02 -2.20 -3.98
CA VAL A 100 -11.97 -2.61 -2.94
C VAL A 100 -11.50 -3.92 -2.33
N ALA A 101 -11.23 -3.88 -1.03
CA ALA A 101 -10.90 -5.05 -0.25
C ALA A 101 -12.19 -5.76 0.21
N GLU A 102 -12.28 -7.05 -0.03
CA GLU A 102 -13.33 -7.91 0.48
C GLU A 102 -12.90 -8.55 1.81
N ALA A 103 -13.87 -8.96 2.64
CA ALA A 103 -13.63 -9.66 3.91
C ALA A 103 -13.23 -11.13 3.69
N VAL A 104 -12.24 -11.34 2.82
CA VAL A 104 -11.66 -12.63 2.47
C VAL A 104 -10.24 -12.68 3.03
N PRO A 105 -9.96 -13.52 4.03
CA PRO A 105 -8.64 -13.60 4.63
C PRO A 105 -7.56 -14.05 3.64
N HIS A 106 -6.43 -13.36 3.63
CA HIS A 106 -5.28 -13.68 2.78
C HIS A 106 -3.98 -13.12 3.39
N GLN A 107 -2.83 -13.77 3.17
CA GLN A 107 -1.50 -13.29 3.64
C GLN A 107 -1.48 -12.87 5.13
N ARG A 108 -2.16 -13.64 5.99
CA ARG A 108 -2.33 -13.38 7.44
C ARG A 108 -3.04 -12.05 7.76
N GLN A 109 -3.81 -11.52 6.82
CA GLN A 109 -4.68 -10.36 6.98
C GLN A 109 -6.15 -10.79 6.88
N PRO A 110 -7.08 -10.07 7.55
CA PRO A 110 -8.50 -10.44 7.60
C PRO A 110 -9.27 -10.11 6.31
N ALA A 111 -8.77 -9.20 5.48
CA ALA A 111 -9.36 -8.80 4.22
C ALA A 111 -8.33 -8.92 3.08
N SER A 112 -8.79 -8.82 1.84
CA SER A 112 -7.90 -8.78 0.68
C SER A 112 -8.52 -8.07 -0.51
N ALA A 113 -7.67 -7.47 -1.35
CA ALA A 113 -8.07 -6.82 -2.59
C ALA A 113 -7.29 -7.41 -3.77
N GLU A 114 -7.96 -7.60 -4.90
CA GLU A 114 -7.29 -7.91 -6.15
C GLU A 114 -6.76 -6.61 -6.76
N LEU A 115 -5.47 -6.61 -7.12
CA LEU A 115 -4.78 -5.44 -7.63
C LEU A 115 -4.05 -5.77 -8.92
N ASP A 116 -4.14 -4.86 -9.88
CA ASP A 116 -3.29 -4.83 -11.06
C ASP A 116 -2.02 -4.03 -10.74
N LEU A 117 -0.90 -4.73 -10.60
CA LEU A 117 0.42 -4.15 -10.38
C LEU A 117 1.10 -3.87 -11.72
N PRO A 118 1.44 -2.61 -12.02
CA PRO A 118 2.26 -2.29 -13.18
C PRO A 118 3.67 -2.91 -13.08
N PRO A 119 4.39 -3.02 -14.21
CA PRO A 119 5.76 -3.52 -14.19
C PRO A 119 6.71 -2.54 -13.49
N LEU A 120 7.64 -3.06 -12.69
CA LEU A 120 8.67 -2.25 -12.00
C LEU A 120 8.10 -1.05 -11.21
N ALA A 121 6.97 -1.24 -10.53
CA ALA A 121 6.22 -0.17 -9.88
C ALA A 121 5.95 -0.43 -8.40
N ALA A 122 5.78 0.66 -7.65
CA ALA A 122 5.33 0.66 -6.27
C ALA A 122 3.99 1.40 -6.14
N LEU A 123 3.08 0.79 -5.40
CA LEU A 123 1.77 1.33 -5.05
C LEU A 123 1.72 1.65 -3.56
N TYR A 124 1.17 2.80 -3.23
CA TYR A 124 0.88 3.23 -1.87
C TYR A 124 -0.62 3.37 -1.72
N LEU A 125 -1.21 2.63 -0.79
CA LEU A 125 -2.65 2.56 -0.58
C LEU A 125 -2.99 2.94 0.86
N GLU A 126 -4.09 3.65 1.06
CA GLU A 126 -4.63 3.99 2.38
C GLU A 126 -6.13 3.66 2.43
N PRO A 127 -6.66 3.10 3.52
CA PRO A 127 -8.09 2.84 3.62
C PRO A 127 -8.89 4.16 3.62
N VAL A 128 -9.96 4.21 2.82
CA VAL A 128 -10.85 5.39 2.75
C VAL A 128 -11.62 5.56 4.05
N SER A 129 -12.03 4.44 4.66
CA SER A 129 -12.64 4.38 5.98
C SER A 129 -11.73 3.59 6.91
N TRP A 130 -11.33 4.19 8.03
CA TRP A 130 -10.54 3.54 9.06
C TRP A 130 -11.27 3.72 10.39
N PRO A 131 -11.56 2.62 11.13
CA PRO A 131 -12.13 2.76 12.45
C PRO A 131 -11.12 3.53 13.32
N PRO A 132 -11.54 4.57 14.06
CA PRO A 132 -10.64 5.22 15.01
C PRO A 132 -10.12 4.17 16.00
N ALA A 133 -8.85 4.25 16.42
CA ALA A 133 -8.38 3.42 17.53
C ALA A 133 -9.31 3.61 18.71
N ASP A 134 -9.83 2.49 19.22
CA ASP A 134 -10.97 2.45 20.12
C ASP A 134 -10.87 3.43 21.29
N THR A 135 -12.01 4.03 21.61
CA THR A 135 -12.26 4.58 22.95
C THR A 135 -12.21 3.40 23.92
N PRO A 136 -11.42 3.46 25.01
CA PRO A 136 -11.30 2.33 25.92
C PRO A 136 -12.67 2.00 26.53
N ASN A 137 -13.05 0.71 26.48
CA ASN A 137 -14.09 0.14 27.35
C ASN A 137 -13.53 -0.07 28.76
#